data_AF-A0ABD0UJZ7-F1
#
_entry.id   AF-A0ABD0UJZ7-F1
#
_cell.length_a   1.000
_cell.length_b   1.000
_cell.length_c   1.000
_cell.angle_alpha   90.00
_cell.angle_beta   90.00
_cell.angle_gamma   90.00
#
_symmetry.space_group_name_H-M   'P 1'
#
loop_
_entity.id
_entity.type
_entity.pdbx_description
1 polymer ?
#
loop_
_entity_poly.entity_id
_entity_poly.type
_entity_poly.pdbx_seq_one_letter_code
_entity_poly.pdbx_strand_id
1 'polypeptide(L)'
;MELITSGSGVGSLVNNGSNTSLLGGEKVIIDTDPGIDDSMTILMAFQTPEIDVIGLTTIFGNVSTVDATRNALLLCEVAGRPDVPVAEGAHEPLKEKRKQAVRVEFWRNSIRREIEAEVESSIKGLKRTKWSIYDNDI
;
A
#
# COMPACT_ATOMS: atom_id res chain seq x y z
N MET A 1 14.90 35.52 -16.74
CA MET A 1 15.36 34.83 -17.96
C MET A 1 16.68 35.48 -18.36
N GLU A 2 17.80 34.87 -17.98
CA GLU A 2 19.19 35.11 -18.43
C GLU A 2 20.06 34.09 -17.66
N LEU A 3 20.53 33.03 -18.34
CA LEU A 3 21.85 32.86 -18.96
C LEU A 3 22.94 32.45 -17.95
N ILE A 4 23.16 31.13 -17.86
CA ILE A 4 24.23 30.46 -17.11
C ILE A 4 25.55 30.68 -17.85
N THR A 5 26.52 31.29 -17.16
CA THR A 5 27.89 31.46 -17.66
C THR A 5 28.74 30.22 -17.36
N SER A 6 29.59 29.89 -18.33
CA SER A 6 30.62 28.85 -18.24
C SER A 6 31.72 29.24 -17.25
N GLY A 7 31.96 28.40 -16.25
CA GLY A 7 33.11 28.48 -15.36
C GLY A 7 33.69 27.09 -15.10
N SER A 8 34.78 26.77 -15.78
CA SER A 8 35.64 25.61 -15.52
C SER A 8 36.46 25.87 -14.26
N GLY A 9 36.55 24.91 -13.31
CA GLY A 9 37.53 25.02 -12.22
C GLY A 9 37.36 24.10 -11.01
N VAL A 10 37.79 22.85 -11.16
CA VAL A 10 38.44 21.98 -10.15
C VAL A 10 37.71 21.68 -8.82
N GLY A 11 37.22 20.43 -8.74
CA GLY A 11 36.91 19.75 -7.50
C GLY A 11 36.83 18.24 -7.76
N SER A 12 37.99 17.58 -7.80
CA SER A 12 38.07 16.12 -7.77
C SER A 12 37.56 15.65 -6.40
N LEU A 13 36.29 15.30 -6.31
CA LEU A 13 35.76 14.47 -5.23
C LEU A 13 35.53 13.07 -5.80
N VAL A 14 36.50 12.20 -5.51
CA VAL A 14 36.33 10.76 -5.54
C VAL A 14 35.22 10.44 -4.54
N ASN A 15 34.01 10.18 -5.04
CA ASN A 15 32.90 9.79 -4.19
C ASN A 15 32.84 8.26 -4.16
N ASN A 16 33.49 7.68 -3.14
CA ASN A 16 33.33 6.28 -2.77
C ASN A 16 31.90 6.09 -2.24
N GLY A 17 31.04 5.40 -3.00
CA GLY A 17 29.71 5.00 -2.56
C GLY A 17 28.59 5.87 -3.16
N SER A 18 28.27 5.63 -4.42
CA SER A 18 27.05 6.12 -5.06
C SER A 18 25.82 5.49 -4.40
N ASN A 19 25.14 6.22 -3.51
CA ASN A 19 23.72 6.01 -3.17
C ASN A 19 23.08 7.36 -2.82
N THR A 20 23.10 8.29 -3.77
CA THR A 20 22.25 9.47 -3.73
C THR A 20 21.08 9.22 -4.67
N SER A 21 19.92 8.81 -4.13
CA SER A 21 18.65 8.71 -4.85
C SER A 21 18.16 10.11 -5.20
N LEU A 22 18.58 10.64 -6.35
CA LEU A 22 18.35 12.04 -6.67
C LEU A 22 16.93 12.37 -7.16
N LEU A 23 16.04 11.40 -7.45
CA LEU A 23 14.64 11.65 -7.86
C LEU A 23 13.65 10.48 -7.60
N GLY A 24 13.90 9.58 -6.65
CA GLY A 24 12.96 8.47 -6.38
C GLY A 24 12.95 8.07 -4.92
N GLY A 25 11.76 7.89 -4.35
CA GLY A 25 11.55 7.39 -3.00
C GLY A 25 12.18 6.00 -2.79
N GLU A 26 12.32 5.61 -1.53
CA GLU A 26 12.74 4.27 -1.14
C GLU A 26 11.75 3.24 -1.68
N LYS A 27 12.25 2.30 -2.48
CA LYS A 27 11.42 1.29 -3.11
C LYS A 27 11.07 0.19 -2.13
N VAL A 28 9.77 -0.07 -1.95
CA VAL A 28 9.29 -1.08 -1.00
C VAL A 28 8.28 -2.03 -1.63
N ILE A 29 8.35 -3.29 -1.21
CA ILE A 29 7.29 -4.29 -1.39
C ILE A 29 6.70 -4.54 0.00
N ILE A 30 5.38 -4.53 0.10
CA ILE A 30 4.68 -4.75 1.38
C ILE A 30 4.04 -6.14 1.35
N ASP A 31 4.45 -7.00 2.28
CA ASP A 31 3.82 -8.30 2.53
C ASP A 31 2.86 -8.18 3.70
N THR A 32 1.57 -8.48 3.49
CA THR A 32 0.51 -8.11 4.43
C THR A 32 -0.75 -8.96 4.30
N ASP A 33 -1.61 -8.97 5.30
CA ASP A 33 -2.88 -9.66 5.36
C ASP A 33 -4.03 -8.68 5.66
N PRO A 34 -4.28 -7.68 4.78
CA PRO A 34 -4.86 -6.38 5.13
C PRO A 34 -5.98 -6.40 6.17
N GLY A 35 -5.58 -6.23 7.44
CA GLY A 35 -6.33 -5.77 8.60
C GLY A 35 -6.83 -4.33 8.48
N ILE A 36 -7.47 -3.82 9.55
CA ILE A 36 -7.78 -2.38 9.68
C ILE A 36 -6.46 -1.58 9.73
N ASP A 37 -5.54 -2.02 10.57
CA ASP A 37 -4.23 -1.43 10.83
C ASP A 37 -3.29 -1.53 9.62
N ASP A 38 -3.26 -2.68 8.94
CA ASP A 38 -2.54 -2.84 7.68
C ASP A 38 -3.07 -1.89 6.60
N SER A 39 -4.39 -1.78 6.49
CA SER A 39 -5.03 -0.90 5.50
C SER A 39 -4.61 0.56 5.68
N MET A 40 -4.59 1.04 6.93
CA MET A 40 -4.10 2.39 7.24
C MET A 40 -2.62 2.55 6.87
N THR A 41 -1.80 1.55 7.18
CA THR A 41 -0.36 1.57 6.87
C THR A 41 -0.10 1.65 5.37
N ILE A 42 -0.82 0.85 4.57
CA ILE A 42 -0.72 0.87 3.10
C ILE A 42 -1.13 2.24 2.54
N LEU A 43 -2.23 2.82 3.02
CA LEU A 43 -2.69 4.14 2.59
C LEU A 43 -1.71 5.24 2.95
N MET A 44 -1.11 5.18 4.14
CA MET A 44 -0.04 6.11 4.55
C MET A 44 1.21 5.94 3.69
N ALA A 45 1.61 4.72 3.37
CA ALA A 45 2.75 4.44 2.50
C ALA A 45 2.55 5.04 1.10
N PHE A 46 1.35 4.91 0.52
CA PHE A 46 1.03 5.52 -0.78
C PHE A 46 1.07 7.05 -0.78
N GLN A 47 0.90 7.69 0.39
CA GLN A 47 0.94 9.15 0.53
C GLN A 47 2.30 9.71 0.95
N THR A 48 3.25 8.84 1.31
CA THR A 48 4.57 9.25 1.79
C THR A 48 5.51 9.44 0.59
N PRO A 49 5.93 10.67 0.24
CA PRO A 49 6.75 10.92 -0.95
C PRO A 49 8.11 10.23 -0.94
N GLU A 50 8.62 9.94 0.25
CA GLU A 50 9.88 9.24 0.47
C GLU A 50 9.74 7.73 0.23
N ILE A 51 8.54 7.20 0.01
CA ILE A 51 8.28 5.77 -0.19
C ILE A 51 7.68 5.55 -1.59
N ASP A 52 8.32 4.67 -2.36
CA ASP A 52 7.83 4.18 -3.65
C ASP A 52 7.35 2.74 -3.48
N VAL A 53 6.04 2.56 -3.24
CA VAL A 53 5.44 1.22 -3.17
C VAL A 53 5.38 0.63 -4.58
N ILE A 54 6.23 -0.38 -4.82
CA ILE A 54 6.37 -1.03 -6.13
C ILE A 54 5.57 -2.33 -6.25
N GLY A 55 4.94 -2.79 -5.17
CA GLY A 55 4.08 -3.98 -5.17
C GLY A 55 3.58 -4.36 -3.78
N LEU A 56 2.48 -5.12 -3.76
CA LEU A 56 1.93 -5.75 -2.56
C LEU A 56 1.94 -7.27 -2.74
N THR A 57 2.32 -8.00 -1.69
CA THR A 57 2.08 -9.44 -1.57
C THR A 57 1.10 -9.67 -0.43
N THR A 58 0.22 -10.67 -0.60
CA THR A 58 -0.85 -10.91 0.37
C THR A 58 -0.80 -12.31 0.96
N ILE A 59 -1.04 -12.42 2.26
CA ILE A 59 -0.97 -13.69 3.00
C ILE A 59 -2.15 -13.86 3.95
N PHE A 60 -2.33 -15.05 4.51
CA PHE A 60 -3.33 -15.32 5.55
C PHE A 60 -2.87 -14.79 6.92
N GLY A 61 -3.81 -14.34 7.75
CA GLY A 61 -3.53 -13.94 9.14
C GLY A 61 -4.77 -13.48 9.90
N ASN A 62 -5.05 -12.17 9.90
CA ASN A 62 -6.28 -11.52 10.34
C ASN A 62 -7.47 -11.94 9.47
N VAL A 63 -7.23 -12.11 8.18
CA VAL A 63 -8.23 -12.59 7.21
C VAL A 63 -7.75 -13.77 6.39
N SER A 64 -8.61 -14.27 5.50
CA SER A 64 -8.19 -15.25 4.49
C SER A 64 -7.31 -14.58 3.45
N THR A 65 -6.42 -15.32 2.78
CA THR A 65 -5.59 -14.77 1.70
C THR A 65 -6.43 -14.19 0.56
N VAL A 66 -7.60 -14.77 0.30
CA VAL A 66 -8.55 -14.26 -0.70
C VAL A 66 -9.07 -12.88 -0.30
N ASP A 67 -9.50 -12.72 0.96
CA ASP A 67 -9.95 -11.43 1.48
C ASP A 67 -8.80 -10.42 1.52
N ALA A 68 -7.61 -10.85 1.95
CA ALA A 68 -6.39 -10.03 1.96
C ALA A 68 -6.07 -9.47 0.56
N THR A 69 -6.05 -10.34 -0.46
CA THR A 69 -5.82 -9.98 -1.86
C THR A 69 -6.87 -8.98 -2.34
N ARG A 70 -8.14 -9.25 -2.05
CA ARG A 70 -9.26 -8.38 -2.41
C ARG A 70 -9.14 -6.99 -1.78
N ASN A 71 -8.78 -6.93 -0.50
CA ASN A 71 -8.63 -5.66 0.21
C ASN A 71 -7.42 -4.88 -0.31
N ALA A 72 -6.28 -5.55 -0.57
CA ALA A 72 -5.12 -4.91 -1.17
C ALA A 72 -5.45 -4.26 -2.52
N LEU A 73 -6.15 -4.99 -3.41
CA LEU A 73 -6.61 -4.46 -4.71
C LEU A 73 -7.50 -3.22 -4.56
N LEU A 74 -8.45 -3.29 -3.64
CA LEU A 74 -9.35 -2.19 -3.33
C LEU A 74 -8.60 -0.96 -2.76
N LEU A 75 -7.64 -1.18 -1.87
CA LEU A 75 -6.82 -0.10 -1.31
C LEU A 75 -5.99 0.59 -2.40
N CYS A 76 -5.42 -0.17 -3.34
CA CYS A 76 -4.76 0.39 -4.52
C CYS A 76 -5.72 1.25 -5.36
N GLU A 77 -6.95 0.78 -5.59
CA GLU A 77 -7.97 1.55 -6.34
C GLU A 77 -8.35 2.85 -5.60
N VAL A 78 -8.64 2.77 -4.30
CA VAL A 78 -9.02 3.90 -3.45
C VAL A 78 -7.90 4.93 -3.34
N ALA A 79 -6.64 4.48 -3.27
CA ALA A 79 -5.47 5.35 -3.23
C ALA A 79 -5.10 5.96 -4.60
N GLY A 80 -5.80 5.59 -5.68
CA GLY A 80 -5.48 6.05 -7.03
C GLY A 80 -4.19 5.45 -7.59
N ARG A 81 -3.80 4.26 -7.12
CA ARG A 81 -2.60 3.50 -7.50
C ARG A 81 -2.92 2.11 -8.09
N PRO A 82 -3.81 2.00 -9.10
CA PRO A 82 -4.12 0.71 -9.74
C PRO A 82 -2.94 0.12 -10.54
N ASP A 83 -1.86 0.89 -10.73
CA ASP A 83 -0.61 0.48 -11.36
C ASP A 83 0.23 -0.45 -10.49
N VAL A 84 0.01 -0.44 -9.17
CA VAL A 84 0.79 -1.24 -8.22
C VAL A 84 0.33 -2.70 -8.28
N PRO A 85 1.22 -3.64 -8.65
CA PRO A 85 0.85 -5.05 -8.74
C PRO A 85 0.56 -5.63 -7.35
N VAL A 86 -0.48 -6.45 -7.28
CA VAL A 86 -0.82 -7.25 -6.10
C VAL A 86 -0.65 -8.73 -6.44
N ALA A 87 0.14 -9.45 -5.66
CA ALA A 87 0.35 -10.88 -5.81
C ALA A 87 -0.27 -11.65 -4.63
N GLU A 88 -1.12 -12.63 -4.94
CA GLU A 88 -1.69 -13.55 -3.96
C GLU A 88 -0.62 -14.55 -3.48
N GLY A 89 -0.48 -14.69 -2.18
CA GLY A 89 0.50 -15.56 -1.54
C GLY A 89 -0.09 -16.87 -1.03
N ALA A 90 0.50 -17.42 0.03
CA ALA A 90 0.08 -18.70 0.59
C ALA A 90 -1.31 -18.61 1.26
N HIS A 91 -2.07 -19.70 1.24
CA HIS A 91 -3.36 -19.83 1.93
C HIS A 91 -3.27 -20.47 3.32
N GLU A 92 -2.14 -21.11 3.61
CA GLU A 92 -1.93 -21.87 4.84
C GLU A 92 -0.45 -21.82 5.28
N PRO A 93 -0.19 -21.98 6.59
CA PRO A 93 1.17 -21.95 7.11
C PRO A 93 1.96 -23.17 6.66
N LEU A 94 3.29 -23.00 6.55
CA LEU A 94 4.20 -24.06 6.14
C LEU A 94 4.18 -25.29 7.07
N LYS A 95 3.87 -25.07 8.36
CA LYS A 95 3.76 -26.12 9.39
C LYS A 95 2.60 -25.77 10.33
N GLU A 96 1.91 -26.80 10.80
CA GLU A 96 0.72 -26.74 11.67
C GLU A 96 -0.58 -26.30 10.97
N LYS A 97 -1.74 -26.68 11.52
CA LYS A 97 -3.03 -26.22 11.02
C LYS A 97 -3.35 -24.85 11.60
N ARG A 98 -3.80 -23.92 10.76
CA ARG A 98 -4.24 -22.58 11.17
C ARG A 98 -5.30 -22.68 12.26
N LYS A 99 -5.01 -22.13 13.45
CA LYS A 99 -6.03 -21.91 14.49
C LYS A 99 -6.81 -20.65 14.13
N GLN A 100 -7.90 -20.80 13.40
CA GLN A 100 -8.75 -19.69 13.02
C GLN A 100 -9.47 -19.14 14.27
N ALA A 101 -9.07 -17.95 14.74
CA ALA A 101 -9.86 -17.18 15.70
C ALA A 101 -10.93 -16.42 14.91
N VAL A 102 -12.07 -17.06 14.66
CA VAL A 102 -13.16 -16.50 13.87
C VAL A 102 -13.72 -15.25 14.57
N ARG A 103 -13.55 -14.08 13.94
CA ARG A 103 -14.41 -12.90 14.12
C ARG A 103 -14.74 -12.26 12.77
N VAL A 104 -15.20 -13.09 11.83
CA VAL A 104 -15.42 -12.73 10.42
C VAL A 104 -16.56 -11.72 10.24
N GLU A 105 -17.57 -11.73 11.12
CA GLU A 105 -18.80 -10.94 10.92
C GLU A 105 -18.70 -9.48 11.42
N PHE A 106 -17.87 -9.22 12.43
CA PHE A 106 -17.60 -7.87 12.92
C PHE A 106 -16.74 -7.07 11.92
N TRP A 107 -15.80 -7.76 11.26
CA TRP A 107 -14.74 -7.18 10.47
C TRP A 107 -15.21 -6.59 9.12
N ARG A 108 -16.09 -7.30 8.40
CA ARG A 108 -16.67 -6.86 7.10
C ARG A 108 -17.36 -5.49 7.17
N ASN A 109 -18.00 -5.19 8.29
CA ASN A 109 -18.75 -3.94 8.47
C ASN A 109 -17.93 -2.84 9.15
N SER A 110 -16.90 -3.18 9.95
CA SER A 110 -16.05 -2.19 10.63
C SER A 110 -15.04 -1.57 9.68
N ILE A 111 -14.34 -2.36 8.85
CA ILE A 111 -13.30 -1.84 7.95
C ILE A 111 -13.82 -0.77 7.03
N ARG A 112 -14.98 -1.00 6.42
CA ARG A 112 -15.54 -0.02 5.51
C ARG A 112 -15.84 1.29 6.22
N ARG A 113 -16.41 1.25 7.43
CA ARG A 113 -16.75 2.45 8.19
C ARG A 113 -15.51 3.17 8.73
N GLU A 114 -14.53 2.41 9.20
CA GLU A 114 -13.29 2.96 9.75
C GLU A 114 -12.41 3.52 8.63
N ILE A 115 -12.20 2.78 7.53
CA ILE A 115 -11.51 3.32 6.35
C ILE A 115 -12.26 4.55 5.82
N GLU A 116 -13.59 4.51 5.64
CA GLU A 116 -14.34 5.68 5.19
C GLU A 116 -14.18 6.87 6.17
N ALA A 117 -14.25 6.65 7.49
CA ALA A 117 -14.08 7.72 8.49
C ALA A 117 -12.65 8.29 8.53
N GLU A 118 -11.63 7.44 8.48
CA GLU A 118 -10.22 7.84 8.52
C GLU A 118 -9.82 8.54 7.20
N VAL A 119 -10.19 7.95 6.05
CA VAL A 119 -9.97 8.52 4.70
C VAL A 119 -10.69 9.85 4.56
N GLU A 120 -11.93 9.99 5.02
CA GLU A 120 -12.67 11.25 4.95
C GLU A 120 -12.11 12.32 5.90
N SER A 121 -11.53 11.92 7.04
CA SER A 121 -10.89 12.86 7.98
C SER A 121 -9.50 13.32 7.54
N SER A 122 -8.71 12.45 6.91
CA SER A 122 -7.28 12.68 6.61
C SER A 122 -6.99 12.97 5.13
N ILE A 123 -7.86 12.54 4.21
CA ILE A 123 -7.66 12.70 2.75
C ILE A 123 -8.70 13.69 2.21
N LYS A 124 -8.38 14.98 2.25
CA LYS A 124 -9.23 16.03 1.66
C LYS A 124 -9.38 15.82 0.14
N GLY A 125 -10.56 15.39 -0.30
CA GLY A 125 -10.96 15.45 -1.71
C GLY A 125 -11.27 14.11 -2.39
N LEU A 126 -11.21 12.98 -1.68
CA LEU A 126 -11.62 11.69 -2.26
C LEU A 126 -13.15 11.62 -2.36
N LYS A 127 -13.70 11.75 -3.58
CA LYS A 127 -15.14 11.64 -3.79
C LYS A 127 -15.61 10.21 -3.56
N ARG A 128 -16.58 10.06 -2.67
CA ARG A 128 -17.38 8.86 -2.37
C ARG A 128 -17.61 7.97 -3.60
N THR A 129 -16.73 7.00 -3.84
CA THR A 129 -16.92 5.98 -4.88
C THR A 129 -17.96 4.99 -4.38
N LYS A 130 -18.92 4.67 -5.25
CA LYS A 130 -20.02 3.78 -4.92
C LYS A 130 -19.51 2.34 -4.96
N TRP A 131 -19.19 1.78 -3.80
CA TRP A 131 -18.69 0.42 -3.56
C TRP A 131 -19.55 -0.75 -4.08
N SER A 132 -20.60 -0.50 -4.88
CA SER A 132 -21.58 -1.52 -5.29
C SER A 132 -20.99 -2.64 -6.16
N ILE A 133 -19.78 -2.47 -6.70
CA ILE A 133 -19.07 -3.48 -7.49
C ILE A 133 -18.53 -4.64 -6.65
N TYR A 134 -18.44 -4.47 -5.33
CA TYR A 134 -17.92 -5.50 -4.42
C TYR A 134 -19.04 -6.21 -3.62
N ASP A 135 -20.30 -5.82 -3.78
CA ASP A 135 -21.41 -6.44 -3.06
C ASP A 135 -21.93 -7.72 -3.75
N ASN A 136 -21.54 -8.01 -5.00
CA ASN A 136 -22.20 -9.01 -5.85
C ASN A 136 -21.41 -10.27 -6.22
N ASP A 137 -20.15 -10.43 -5.80
CA ASP A 137 -19.42 -11.69 -5.99
C ASP A 137 -19.42 -12.47 -4.67
N ILE A 138 -20.46 -13.28 -4.49
CA ILE A 138 -20.64 -14.35 -3.49
C ILE A 138 -21.05 -15.62 -4.21
#